data_AF-M0ZY78-F1
#
_entry.id   AF-M0ZY78-F1
#
_cell.length_a   1.000
_cell.length_b   1.000
_cell.length_c   1.000
_cell.angle_alpha   90.00
_cell.angle_beta   90.00
_cell.angle_gamma   90.00
#
_symmetry.space_group_name_H-M   'P 1'
#
loop_
_entity.id
_entity.type
_entity.pdbx_description
1 polymer ?
#
loop_
_entity_poly.entity_id
_entity_poly.type
_entity_poly.pdbx_seq_one_letter_code
_entity_poly.pdbx_strand_id
1 'polypeptide(L)'
;MAMEMKVALPYIGMASTQFAQVGLMIVGKKAMSAGMTNFTFVFYSNTLAALILLPSLFFYRSTRPPLNFSLICWFFLLGVLGCSAQLTGYTGINYTSASFASAMLNLIPGFTFILAVIFRMEKLDCRSTSTLIKSIGTIVSIAGAFTATLYKGPQILLTSSSKPQNYLHFQETDWIIGGLYLVVDCVVSSLYLIVQASVLQKYPVELIVVFFYCFFASIISAIVSLFMDRNLNAWLLQPGTRLFAVLYSVSR
;
A
#
# COMPACT_ATOMS: atom_id res chain seq x y z
N MET A 1 -28.42 14.36 -14.73
CA MET A 1 -28.16 13.03 -14.13
C MET A 1 -26.87 12.39 -14.64
N ALA A 2 -26.66 12.20 -15.96
CA ALA A 2 -25.42 11.60 -16.49
C ALA A 2 -24.15 12.46 -16.27
N MET A 3 -24.27 13.79 -16.27
CA MET A 3 -23.16 14.71 -16.02
C MET A 3 -22.76 14.72 -14.53
N GLU A 4 -23.74 14.74 -13.62
CA GLU A 4 -23.53 14.61 -12.16
C GLU A 4 -22.85 13.27 -11.82
N MET A 5 -23.28 12.18 -12.47
CA MET A 5 -22.69 10.85 -12.27
C MET A 5 -21.23 10.79 -12.75
N LYS A 6 -20.87 11.47 -13.86
CA LYS A 6 -19.47 11.57 -14.32
C LYS A 6 -18.59 12.35 -13.35
N VAL A 7 -19.13 13.37 -12.68
CA VAL A 7 -18.39 14.15 -11.68
C VAL A 7 -18.26 13.36 -10.37
N ALA A 8 -19.28 12.60 -9.96
CA ALA A 8 -19.27 11.80 -8.73
C ALA A 8 -18.43 10.52 -8.82
N LEU A 9 -18.31 9.92 -10.01
CA LEU A 9 -17.61 8.65 -10.25
C LEU A 9 -16.18 8.57 -9.65
N PRO A 10 -15.28 9.56 -9.85
CA PRO A 10 -13.95 9.52 -9.25
C PRO A 10 -13.99 9.58 -7.72
N TYR A 11 -14.93 10.32 -7.13
CA TYR A 11 -15.07 10.39 -5.66
C TYR A 11 -15.55 9.07 -5.07
N ILE A 12 -16.52 8.42 -5.73
CA ILE A 12 -17.00 7.08 -5.33
C ILE A 12 -15.88 6.05 -5.47
N GLY A 13 -15.10 6.11 -6.56
CA GLY A 13 -13.93 5.24 -6.75
C GLY A 13 -12.83 5.47 -5.70
N MET A 14 -12.56 6.73 -5.33
CA MET A 14 -11.64 7.03 -4.23
C MET A 14 -12.16 6.52 -2.89
N ALA A 15 -13.44 6.70 -2.59
CA ALA A 15 -14.03 6.17 -1.35
C ALA A 15 -13.96 4.65 -1.30
N SER A 16 -14.34 3.95 -2.38
CA SER A 16 -14.33 2.49 -2.44
C SER A 16 -12.91 1.92 -2.29
N THR A 17 -11.91 2.51 -2.94
CA THR A 17 -10.50 2.11 -2.80
C THR A 17 -9.98 2.32 -1.38
N GLN A 18 -10.36 3.40 -0.70
CA GLN A 18 -10.00 3.60 0.71
C GLN A 18 -10.64 2.56 1.64
N PHE A 19 -11.92 2.24 1.44
CA PHE A 19 -12.58 1.18 2.21
C PHE A 19 -11.92 -0.19 1.99
N ALA A 20 -11.62 -0.55 0.73
CA ALA A 20 -10.92 -1.78 0.39
C ALA A 20 -9.51 -1.83 1.02
N GLN A 21 -8.79 -0.71 0.98
CA GLN A 21 -7.45 -0.59 1.56
C GLN A 21 -7.46 -0.76 3.09
N VAL A 22 -8.34 -0.07 3.81
CA VAL A 22 -8.45 -0.21 5.27
C VAL A 22 -8.92 -1.61 5.65
N GLY A 23 -9.90 -2.17 4.93
CA GLY A 23 -10.35 -3.55 5.13
C GLY A 23 -9.20 -4.55 4.97
N LEU A 24 -8.34 -4.34 3.97
CA LEU A 24 -7.20 -5.22 3.71
C LEU A 24 -6.17 -5.16 4.84
N MET A 25 -5.95 -3.99 5.44
CA MET A 25 -5.05 -3.88 6.60
C MET A 25 -5.56 -4.67 7.80
N ILE A 26 -6.88 -4.61 8.08
CA ILE A 26 -7.49 -5.33 9.19
C ILE A 26 -7.42 -6.84 8.95
N VAL A 27 -7.82 -7.27 7.75
CA VAL A 27 -7.85 -8.69 7.37
C VAL A 27 -6.42 -9.26 7.29
N GLY A 28 -5.47 -8.51 6.72
CA GLY A 28 -4.06 -8.85 6.67
C GLY A 28 -3.46 -9.01 8.06
N LYS A 29 -3.70 -8.04 8.96
CA LYS A 29 -3.26 -8.12 10.36
C LYS A 29 -3.84 -9.35 11.07
N LYS A 30 -5.12 -9.65 10.87
CA LYS A 30 -5.76 -10.84 11.43
C LYS A 30 -5.10 -12.11 10.91
N ALA A 31 -4.80 -12.18 9.62
CA ALA A 31 -4.17 -13.35 9.02
C ALA A 31 -2.71 -13.54 9.48
N MET A 32 -1.96 -12.44 9.69
CA MET A 32 -0.62 -12.46 10.28
C MET A 32 -0.63 -12.90 11.74
N SER A 33 -1.61 -12.43 12.53
CA SER A 33 -1.81 -12.89 13.91
C SER A 33 -2.16 -14.38 14.02
N ALA A 34 -2.69 -14.97 12.93
CA ALA A 34 -2.93 -16.40 12.80
C ALA A 34 -1.70 -17.19 12.29
N GLY A 35 -0.50 -16.59 12.29
CA GLY A 35 0.78 -17.24 11.99
C GLY A 35 1.17 -17.27 10.51
N MET A 36 0.57 -16.46 9.65
CA MET A 36 0.99 -16.31 8.25
C MET A 36 2.09 -15.23 8.14
N THR A 37 3.16 -15.51 7.40
CA THR A 37 4.25 -14.54 7.19
C THR A 37 3.86 -13.47 6.18
N ASN A 38 4.43 -12.27 6.32
CA ASN A 38 4.17 -11.14 5.42
C ASN A 38 4.54 -11.47 3.97
N PHE A 39 5.65 -12.17 3.78
CA PHE A 39 6.15 -12.59 2.47
C PHE A 39 5.17 -13.52 1.77
N THR A 40 4.68 -14.53 2.51
CA THR A 40 3.70 -15.49 2.01
C THR A 40 2.38 -14.79 1.63
N PHE A 41 1.90 -13.87 2.47
CA PHE A 41 0.69 -13.11 2.17
C PHE A 41 0.82 -12.30 0.88
N VAL A 42 1.90 -11.53 0.75
CA VAL A 42 2.22 -10.71 -0.42
C VAL A 42 2.34 -11.57 -1.67
N PHE A 43 3.01 -12.72 -1.58
CA PHE A 43 3.15 -13.65 -2.69
C PHE A 43 1.79 -14.16 -3.20
N TYR A 44 0.96 -14.70 -2.31
CA TYR A 44 -0.35 -15.24 -2.70
C TYR A 44 -1.30 -14.16 -3.21
N SER A 45 -1.30 -12.98 -2.57
CA SER A 45 -2.10 -11.83 -2.99
C SER A 45 -1.77 -11.41 -4.42
N ASN A 46 -0.49 -11.13 -4.71
CA ASN A 46 -0.06 -10.67 -6.02
C ASN A 46 -0.16 -11.76 -7.10
N THR A 47 0.05 -13.04 -6.74
CA THR A 47 -0.12 -14.16 -7.68
C THR A 47 -1.57 -14.32 -8.10
N LEU A 48 -2.50 -14.27 -7.14
CA LEU A 48 -3.93 -14.42 -7.43
C LEU A 48 -4.43 -13.21 -8.23
N ALA A 49 -4.00 -11.99 -7.89
CA ALA A 49 -4.29 -10.79 -8.68
C ALA A 49 -3.76 -10.90 -10.13
N ALA A 50 -2.52 -11.34 -10.32
CA ALA A 50 -1.95 -11.54 -11.65
C ALA A 50 -2.74 -12.59 -12.46
N LEU A 51 -3.17 -13.70 -11.84
CA LEU A 51 -3.98 -14.72 -12.50
C LEU A 51 -5.36 -14.21 -12.92
N ILE A 52 -6.03 -13.42 -12.07
CA ILE A 52 -7.32 -12.80 -12.41
C ILE A 52 -7.18 -11.77 -13.51
N LEU A 53 -6.06 -11.04 -13.56
CA LEU A 53 -5.80 -10.02 -14.58
C LEU A 53 -5.26 -10.62 -15.89
N LEU A 54 -4.78 -11.85 -15.88
CA LEU A 54 -4.20 -12.53 -17.05
C LEU A 54 -5.12 -12.55 -18.29
N PRO A 55 -6.45 -12.78 -18.19
CA PRO A 55 -7.36 -12.68 -19.34
C PRO A 55 -7.37 -11.31 -20.02
N SER A 56 -7.12 -10.22 -19.28
CA SER A 56 -7.04 -8.87 -19.87
C SER A 56 -5.93 -8.76 -20.91
N LEU A 57 -4.88 -9.60 -20.80
CA LEU A 57 -3.82 -9.74 -21.80
C LEU A 57 -4.27 -10.44 -23.10
N PHE A 58 -5.45 -11.01 -23.17
CA PHE A 58 -5.99 -11.51 -24.45
C PHE A 58 -6.99 -10.54 -25.05
N PHE A 59 -7.86 -9.93 -24.23
CA PHE A 59 -8.90 -9.01 -24.70
C PHE A 59 -8.35 -7.71 -25.30
N TYR A 60 -7.33 -7.11 -24.69
CA TYR A 60 -6.79 -5.83 -25.17
C TYR A 60 -5.77 -5.95 -26.31
N ARG A 61 -5.62 -7.13 -26.94
CA ARG A 61 -4.52 -7.43 -27.87
C ARG A 61 -4.47 -6.49 -29.09
N SER A 62 -5.61 -5.99 -29.56
CA SER A 62 -5.70 -5.15 -30.76
C SER A 62 -5.40 -3.66 -30.54
N THR A 63 -5.37 -3.18 -29.29
CA THR A 63 -5.22 -1.74 -28.96
C THR A 63 -3.94 -1.42 -28.19
N ARG A 64 -2.99 -2.38 -28.11
CA ARG A 64 -1.78 -2.21 -27.29
C ARG A 64 -0.69 -1.43 -28.02
N PRO A 65 -0.06 -0.47 -27.33
CA PRO A 65 1.27 -0.04 -27.70
C PRO A 65 2.24 -1.24 -27.65
N PRO A 66 3.26 -1.30 -28.52
CA PRO A 66 4.27 -2.35 -28.47
C PRO A 66 5.04 -2.31 -27.14
N LEU A 67 5.33 -3.50 -26.60
CA LEU A 67 6.13 -3.62 -25.38
C LEU A 67 7.62 -3.50 -25.74
N ASN A 68 8.22 -2.39 -25.35
CA ASN A 68 9.66 -2.17 -25.47
C ASN A 68 10.40 -2.62 -24.20
N PHE A 69 11.67 -3.03 -24.34
CA PHE A 69 12.51 -3.42 -23.19
C PHE A 69 12.55 -2.33 -22.10
N SER A 70 12.60 -1.05 -22.49
CA SER A 70 12.54 0.06 -21.54
C SER A 70 11.25 0.04 -20.71
N LEU A 71 10.08 -0.22 -21.32
CA LEU A 71 8.80 -0.31 -20.61
C LEU A 71 8.77 -1.49 -19.64
N ILE A 72 9.36 -2.62 -20.03
CA ILE A 72 9.48 -3.79 -19.14
C ILE A 72 10.35 -3.46 -17.92
N CYS A 73 11.45 -2.72 -18.11
CA CYS A 73 12.26 -2.23 -17.00
C CYS A 73 11.48 -1.29 -16.07
N TRP A 74 10.65 -0.39 -16.64
CA TRP A 74 9.74 0.45 -15.85
C TRP A 74 8.71 -0.36 -15.08
N PHE A 75 8.10 -1.39 -15.68
CA PHE A 75 7.18 -2.30 -14.98
C PHE A 75 7.87 -3.10 -13.88
N PHE A 76 9.10 -3.55 -14.12
CA PHE A 76 9.90 -4.23 -13.10
C PHE A 76 10.18 -3.29 -11.92
N LEU A 77 10.61 -2.05 -12.19
CA LEU A 77 10.83 -1.04 -11.16
C LEU A 77 9.56 -0.74 -10.37
N LEU A 78 8.40 -0.68 -11.04
CA LEU A 78 7.10 -0.53 -10.40
C LEU A 78 6.78 -1.71 -9.47
N GLY A 79 7.06 -2.94 -9.93
CA GLY A 79 6.96 -4.17 -9.14
C GLY A 79 7.87 -4.18 -7.91
N VAL A 80 9.13 -3.76 -8.05
CA VAL A 80 10.10 -3.64 -6.94
C VAL A 80 9.61 -2.64 -5.90
N LEU A 81 9.21 -1.44 -6.33
CA LEU A 81 8.74 -0.40 -5.41
C LEU A 81 7.48 -0.85 -4.67
N GLY A 82 6.46 -1.34 -5.38
CA GLY A 82 5.24 -1.73 -4.69
C GLY A 82 5.37 -3.02 -3.88
N CYS A 83 6.23 -3.97 -4.25
CA CYS A 83 6.55 -5.11 -3.38
C CYS A 83 7.26 -4.64 -2.10
N SER A 84 8.23 -3.73 -2.23
CA SER A 84 8.94 -3.16 -1.08
C SER A 84 7.97 -2.43 -0.14
N ALA A 85 7.08 -1.59 -0.68
CA ALA A 85 6.04 -0.91 0.07
C ALA A 85 5.13 -1.88 0.83
N GLN A 86 4.63 -2.93 0.15
CA GLN A 86 3.80 -3.96 0.80
C GLN A 86 4.55 -4.65 1.95
N LEU A 87 5.81 -5.05 1.74
CA LEU A 87 6.59 -5.72 2.77
C LEU A 87 6.88 -4.82 3.98
N THR A 88 7.27 -3.57 3.76
CA THR A 88 7.51 -2.61 4.84
C THR A 88 6.21 -2.24 5.55
N GLY A 89 5.11 -2.04 4.82
CA GLY A 89 3.80 -1.69 5.37
C GLY A 89 3.23 -2.79 6.25
N TYR A 90 3.23 -4.05 5.78
CA TYR A 90 2.77 -5.18 6.59
C TYR A 90 3.69 -5.48 7.78
N THR A 91 5.00 -5.26 7.64
CA THR A 91 5.93 -5.37 8.77
C THR A 91 5.64 -4.29 9.81
N GLY A 92 5.41 -3.05 9.39
CA GLY A 92 4.96 -1.97 10.26
C GLY A 92 3.65 -2.31 10.98
N ILE A 93 2.64 -2.82 10.27
CA ILE A 93 1.36 -3.24 10.84
C ILE A 93 1.50 -4.36 11.88
N ASN A 94 2.49 -5.25 11.76
CA ASN A 94 2.74 -6.28 12.76
C ASN A 94 3.27 -5.70 14.07
N TYR A 95 4.11 -4.67 13.99
CA TYR A 95 4.64 -3.96 15.16
C TYR A 95 3.66 -2.91 15.73
N THR A 96 2.71 -2.42 14.93
CA THR A 96 1.75 -1.38 15.34
C THR A 96 0.28 -1.84 15.24
N SER A 97 -0.69 -0.92 15.35
CA SER A 97 -2.10 -1.21 15.05
C SER A 97 -2.45 -0.90 13.59
N ALA A 98 -3.50 -1.54 13.06
CA ALA A 98 -4.02 -1.23 11.72
C ALA A 98 -4.52 0.23 11.62
N SER A 99 -5.10 0.76 12.70
CA SER A 99 -5.50 2.17 12.78
C SER A 99 -4.30 3.11 12.71
N PHE A 100 -3.22 2.81 13.44
CA PHE A 100 -1.99 3.61 13.38
C PHE A 100 -1.38 3.60 11.97
N ALA A 101 -1.30 2.43 11.33
CA ALA A 101 -0.83 2.31 9.96
C ALA A 101 -1.70 3.11 8.98
N SER A 102 -3.03 2.98 9.05
CA SER A 102 -3.95 3.74 8.19
C SER A 102 -3.76 5.25 8.31
N ALA A 103 -3.44 5.73 9.52
CA ALA A 103 -3.25 7.15 9.75
C ALA A 103 -1.88 7.65 9.24
N MET A 104 -0.82 6.83 9.37
CA MET A 104 0.49 7.11 8.76
C MET A 104 0.41 7.19 7.23
N LEU A 105 -0.43 6.39 6.59
CA LEU A 105 -0.59 6.45 5.12
C LEU A 105 -1.13 7.78 4.61
N ASN A 106 -1.76 8.60 5.45
CA ASN A 106 -2.14 9.98 5.09
C ASN A 106 -0.92 10.88 4.84
N LEU A 107 0.29 10.42 5.15
CA LEU A 107 1.54 11.10 4.80
C LEU A 107 1.96 10.89 3.34
N ILE A 108 1.40 9.89 2.63
CA ILE A 108 1.77 9.58 1.24
C ILE A 108 1.60 10.81 0.31
N PRO A 109 0.47 11.55 0.30
CA PRO A 109 0.36 12.73 -0.54
C PRO A 109 1.45 13.77 -0.26
N GLY A 110 1.87 13.91 1.00
CA GLY A 110 2.92 14.86 1.36
C GLY A 110 4.33 14.45 0.96
N PHE A 111 4.69 13.19 1.15
CA PHE A 111 5.93 12.65 0.60
C PHE A 111 5.94 12.67 -0.93
N THR A 112 4.79 12.44 -1.57
CA THR A 112 4.63 12.52 -3.02
C THR A 112 4.92 13.93 -3.52
N PHE A 113 4.39 14.96 -2.87
CA PHE A 113 4.69 16.36 -3.22
C PHE A 113 6.18 16.68 -3.06
N ILE A 114 6.79 16.29 -1.93
CA ILE A 114 8.22 16.51 -1.68
C ILE A 114 9.07 15.84 -2.77
N LEU A 115 8.78 14.59 -3.11
CA LEU A 115 9.48 13.87 -4.17
C LEU A 115 9.26 14.51 -5.56
N ALA A 116 8.05 14.97 -5.86
CA ALA A 116 7.75 15.67 -7.12
C ALA A 116 8.57 16.96 -7.28
N VAL A 117 8.79 17.69 -6.18
CA VAL A 117 9.70 18.85 -6.13
C VAL A 117 11.15 18.42 -6.36
N ILE A 118 11.62 17.38 -5.66
CA ILE A 118 13.01 16.88 -5.78
C ILE A 118 13.30 16.44 -7.22
N PHE A 119 12.39 15.71 -7.84
CA PHE A 119 12.51 15.29 -9.24
C PHE A 119 12.23 16.39 -10.26
N ARG A 120 12.00 17.63 -9.81
CA ARG A 120 11.68 18.80 -10.65
C ARG A 120 10.47 18.59 -11.55
N MET A 121 9.56 17.71 -11.15
CA MET A 121 8.26 17.54 -11.82
C MET A 121 7.33 18.70 -11.51
N GLU A 122 7.51 19.34 -10.35
CA GLU A 122 6.79 20.54 -9.95
C GLU A 122 7.80 21.67 -9.68
N LYS A 123 7.62 22.81 -10.37
CA LYS A 123 8.47 24.00 -10.14
C LYS A 123 7.94 24.74 -8.92
N LEU A 124 8.74 24.80 -7.86
CA LEU A 124 8.46 25.65 -6.71
C LEU A 124 8.68 27.11 -7.08
N ASP A 125 7.66 27.73 -7.65
CA ASP A 125 7.60 29.18 -7.69
C ASP A 125 6.99 29.67 -6.36
N CYS A 126 7.84 30.03 -5.39
CA CYS A 126 7.41 30.51 -4.07
C CYS A 126 6.57 31.80 -4.13
N ARG A 127 6.43 32.41 -5.31
CA ARG A 127 5.57 33.57 -5.56
C ARG A 127 4.18 33.19 -6.08
N SER A 128 3.96 31.93 -6.48
CA SER A 128 2.67 31.42 -6.94
C SER A 128 1.81 30.97 -5.75
N THR A 129 0.65 31.61 -5.58
CA THR A 129 -0.35 31.29 -4.56
C THR A 129 -0.81 29.83 -4.63
N SER A 130 -0.83 29.22 -5.81
CA SER A 130 -1.22 27.82 -6.01
C SER A 130 -0.25 26.83 -5.37
N THR A 131 1.06 27.06 -5.51
CA THR A 131 2.11 26.22 -4.91
C THR A 131 2.14 26.36 -3.39
N LEU A 132 1.92 27.57 -2.90
CA LEU A 132 1.85 27.86 -1.47
C LEU A 132 0.64 27.17 -0.82
N ILE A 133 -0.54 27.25 -1.45
CA ILE A 133 -1.76 26.55 -0.98
C ILE A 133 -1.57 25.03 -1.00
N LYS A 134 -0.95 24.45 -2.04
CA LYS A 134 -0.64 23.02 -2.10
C LYS A 134 0.28 22.59 -0.96
N SER A 135 1.36 23.35 -0.71
CA SER A 135 2.29 23.05 0.39
C SER A 135 1.66 23.18 1.77
N ILE A 136 0.85 24.23 2.01
CA ILE A 136 0.12 24.42 3.27
C ILE A 136 -0.92 23.31 3.45
N GLY A 137 -1.71 22.99 2.42
CA GLY A 137 -2.68 21.90 2.48
C GLY A 137 -2.03 20.56 2.81
N THR A 138 -0.82 20.34 2.30
CA THR A 138 0.00 19.16 2.62
C THR A 138 0.43 19.15 4.09
N ILE A 139 0.98 20.27 4.60
CA ILE A 139 1.40 20.41 6.00
C ILE A 139 0.20 20.25 6.95
N VAL A 140 -0.93 20.86 6.62
CA VAL A 140 -2.19 20.76 7.40
C VAL A 140 -2.73 19.32 7.37
N SER A 141 -2.65 18.61 6.24
CA SER A 141 -3.05 17.21 6.14
C SER A 141 -2.16 16.29 6.98
N ILE A 142 -0.84 16.49 6.92
CA ILE A 142 0.14 15.79 7.76
C ILE A 142 -0.17 16.05 9.25
N ALA A 143 -0.33 17.31 9.64
CA ALA A 143 -0.63 17.70 11.01
C ALA A 143 -1.97 17.14 11.50
N GLY A 144 -3.00 17.16 10.65
CA GLY A 144 -4.31 16.58 10.93
C GLY A 144 -4.24 15.06 11.14
N ALA A 145 -3.47 14.35 10.30
CA ALA A 145 -3.25 12.91 10.44
C ALA A 145 -2.53 12.59 11.76
N PHE A 146 -1.45 13.30 12.10
CA PHE A 146 -0.76 13.14 13.38
C PHE A 146 -1.68 13.42 14.57
N THR A 147 -2.48 14.49 14.50
CA THR A 147 -3.43 14.86 15.56
C THR A 147 -4.49 13.76 15.75
N ALA A 148 -5.13 13.29 14.68
CA ALA A 148 -6.11 12.21 14.75
C ALA A 148 -5.52 10.89 15.28
N THR A 149 -4.25 10.62 14.97
CA THR A 149 -3.54 9.41 15.42
C THR A 149 -3.15 9.46 16.89
N LEU A 150 -2.66 10.60 17.36
CA LEU A 150 -2.22 10.80 18.74
C LEU A 150 -3.38 11.14 19.67
N TYR A 151 -4.55 11.50 19.12
CA TYR A 151 -5.77 11.72 19.88
C TYR A 151 -6.27 10.39 20.48
N LYS A 152 -5.86 10.11 21.72
CA LYS A 152 -6.43 9.06 22.54
C LYS A 152 -7.84 9.48 22.98
N GLY A 153 -8.85 9.12 22.20
CA GLY A 153 -10.25 9.17 22.65
C GLY A 153 -10.50 8.19 23.81
N PRO A 154 -11.57 8.37 24.61
CA PRO A 154 -11.93 7.43 25.68
C PRO A 154 -12.12 6.02 25.11
N GLN A 155 -11.52 5.01 25.74
CA GLN A 155 -11.73 3.62 25.36
C GLN A 155 -13.15 3.19 25.77
N ILE A 156 -14.04 3.05 24.78
CA ILE A 156 -15.47 2.73 24.99
C ILE A 156 -15.69 1.21 25.17
N LEU A 157 -14.64 0.40 25.14
CA LEU A 157 -14.69 -1.04 25.44
C LEU A 157 -13.95 -1.32 26.74
N LEU A 158 -14.71 -1.25 27.84
CA LEU A 158 -14.34 -1.85 29.12
C LEU A 158 -14.32 -3.37 28.93
N THR A 159 -13.15 -3.94 28.66
CA THR A 159 -12.92 -5.37 28.90
C THR A 159 -11.87 -5.49 29.98
N SER A 160 -12.35 -5.76 31.19
CA SER A 160 -11.55 -6.09 32.35
C SER A 160 -10.65 -7.29 32.05
N SER A 161 -9.33 -7.12 32.11
CA SER A 161 -8.49 -8.16 32.69
C SER A 161 -7.13 -7.59 33.13
N SER A 162 -6.82 -7.91 34.38
CA SER A 162 -5.62 -7.59 35.16
C SER A 162 -4.31 -8.09 34.54
N LYS A 163 -3.27 -7.24 34.56
CA LYS A 163 -1.97 -7.46 35.25
C LYS A 163 -0.96 -6.35 34.85
N PRO A 164 -0.25 -5.71 35.80
CA PRO A 164 0.81 -4.75 35.49
C PRO A 164 2.22 -5.38 35.56
N GLN A 165 3.18 -4.63 35.01
CA GLN A 165 4.65 -4.70 35.19
C GLN A 165 5.47 -5.48 34.13
N ASN A 166 6.41 -4.73 33.51
CA ASN A 166 7.48 -5.07 32.54
C ASN A 166 7.20 -5.06 31.02
N TYR A 167 5.98 -4.88 30.55
CA TYR A 167 5.70 -4.81 29.10
C TYR A 167 5.85 -3.41 28.47
N LEU A 168 5.88 -2.35 29.27
CA LEU A 168 5.85 -0.97 28.75
C LEU A 168 7.13 -0.60 27.98
N HIS A 169 8.30 -1.03 28.46
CA HIS A 169 9.57 -0.63 27.83
C HIS A 169 9.87 -1.39 26.52
N PHE A 170 9.42 -2.65 26.41
CA PHE A 170 9.51 -3.44 25.17
C PHE A 170 8.49 -2.97 24.12
N GLN A 171 7.28 -2.64 24.58
CA GLN A 171 6.18 -2.18 23.71
C GLN A 171 6.44 -0.80 23.08
N GLU A 172 7.20 0.08 23.74
CA GLU A 172 7.60 1.37 23.16
C GLU A 172 8.62 1.20 22.02
N THR A 173 9.66 0.37 22.19
CA THR A 173 10.66 0.11 21.13
C THR A 173 10.06 -0.55 19.90
N ASP A 174 9.19 -1.54 20.10
CA ASP A 174 8.50 -2.22 18.98
C ASP A 174 7.61 -1.26 18.21
N TRP A 175 6.91 -0.36 18.90
CA TRP A 175 6.06 0.65 18.27
C TRP A 175 6.87 1.68 17.45
N ILE A 176 8.04 2.11 17.95
CA ILE A 176 8.94 3.02 17.22
C ILE A 176 9.47 2.35 15.94
N ILE A 177 9.91 1.08 16.04
CA ILE A 177 10.38 0.29 14.89
C ILE A 177 9.27 0.15 13.85
N GLY A 178 8.05 -0.17 14.29
CA GLY A 178 6.88 -0.24 13.42
C GLY A 178 6.54 1.09 12.74
N GLY A 179 6.66 2.21 13.46
CA GLY A 179 6.53 3.55 12.91
C GLY A 179 7.56 3.86 11.83
N LEU A 180 8.83 3.49 12.03
CA LEU A 180 9.89 3.65 11.03
C LEU A 180 9.59 2.85 9.75
N TYR A 181 9.15 1.59 9.88
CA TYR A 181 8.72 0.78 8.74
C TYR A 181 7.56 1.42 7.96
N LEU A 182 6.59 2.03 8.65
CA LEU A 182 5.48 2.73 8.01
C LEU A 182 5.92 4.04 7.33
N VAL A 183 6.89 4.76 7.88
CA VAL A 183 7.47 5.94 7.20
C VAL A 183 8.16 5.51 5.90
N VAL A 184 8.94 4.42 5.94
CA VAL A 184 9.56 3.85 4.75
C VAL A 184 8.49 3.43 3.73
N ASP A 185 7.42 2.76 4.17
CA ASP A 185 6.27 2.43 3.31
C ASP A 185 5.67 3.68 2.66
N CYS A 186 5.45 4.76 3.41
CA CYS A 186 4.91 6.00 2.87
C CYS A 186 5.82 6.63 1.80
N VAL A 187 7.14 6.64 2.01
CA VAL A 187 8.11 7.18 1.06
C VAL A 187 8.16 6.32 -0.21
N VAL A 188 8.24 4.99 -0.05
CA VAL A 188 8.30 4.05 -1.19
C VAL A 188 6.98 4.06 -1.96
N SER A 189 5.83 4.10 -1.28
CA SER A 189 4.50 4.24 -1.89
C SER A 189 4.37 5.55 -2.67
N SER A 190 4.92 6.65 -2.15
CA SER A 190 4.95 7.94 -2.85
C SER A 190 5.79 7.89 -4.13
N LEU A 191 6.96 7.25 -4.05
CA LEU A 191 7.80 7.02 -5.23
C LEU A 191 7.11 6.11 -6.25
N TYR A 192 6.43 5.06 -5.78
CA TYR A 192 5.59 4.18 -6.60
C TYR A 192 4.54 4.98 -7.37
N LEU A 193 3.81 5.90 -6.73
CA LEU A 193 2.78 6.72 -7.39
C LEU A 193 3.37 7.61 -8.50
N ILE A 194 4.54 8.20 -8.27
CA ILE A 194 5.22 9.05 -9.27
C ILE A 194 5.65 8.21 -10.49
N VAL A 195 6.25 7.05 -10.24
CA VAL A 195 6.67 6.10 -11.27
C VAL A 195 5.44 5.59 -12.02
N GLN A 196 4.37 5.20 -11.32
CA GLN A 196 3.13 4.70 -11.91
C GLN A 196 2.52 5.75 -12.84
N ALA A 197 2.44 7.01 -12.42
CA ALA A 197 1.95 8.10 -13.25
C ALA A 197 2.79 8.26 -14.53
N SER A 198 4.11 8.18 -14.42
CA SER A 198 5.04 8.26 -15.56
C SER A 198 4.88 7.09 -16.53
N VAL A 199 4.60 5.89 -16.00
CA VAL A 199 4.33 4.69 -16.79
C VAL A 199 3.00 4.78 -17.52
N LEU A 200 1.94 5.21 -16.84
CA LEU A 200 0.60 5.36 -17.43
C LEU A 200 0.55 6.43 -18.52
N GLN A 201 1.38 7.48 -18.43
CA GLN A 201 1.54 8.44 -19.52
C GLN A 201 2.14 7.80 -20.79
N LYS A 202 3.05 6.84 -20.64
CA LYS A 202 3.68 6.14 -21.78
C LYS A 202 2.87 4.94 -22.26
N TYR A 203 2.13 4.30 -21.36
CA TYR A 203 1.36 3.09 -21.61
C TYR A 203 -0.02 3.20 -20.94
N PRO A 204 -1.02 3.80 -21.62
CA PRO A 204 -2.32 4.14 -21.04
C PRO A 204 -3.29 2.95 -20.99
N VAL A 205 -2.81 1.77 -20.60
CA VAL A 205 -3.63 0.57 -20.42
C VAL A 205 -3.45 0.04 -19.00
N GLU A 206 -4.25 0.59 -18.08
CA GLU A 206 -4.12 0.40 -16.63
C GLU A 206 -4.08 -1.07 -16.21
N LEU A 207 -5.01 -1.90 -16.71
CA LEU A 207 -5.09 -3.32 -16.36
C LEU A 207 -3.80 -4.10 -16.67
N ILE A 208 -3.11 -3.73 -17.75
CA ILE A 208 -1.84 -4.37 -18.14
C ILE A 208 -0.71 -3.90 -17.23
N VAL A 209 -0.69 -2.61 -16.87
CA VAL A 209 0.29 -2.09 -15.90
C VAL A 209 0.14 -2.80 -14.55
N VAL A 210 -1.09 -2.94 -14.07
CA VAL A 210 -1.39 -3.65 -12.81
C VAL A 210 -1.05 -5.14 -12.92
N PHE A 211 -1.32 -5.79 -14.06
CA PHE A 211 -0.89 -7.17 -14.29
C PHE A 211 0.62 -7.33 -14.14
N PHE A 212 1.42 -6.53 -14.86
CA PHE A 212 2.88 -6.63 -14.80
C PHE A 212 3.42 -6.29 -13.42
N TYR A 213 2.83 -5.29 -12.77
CA TYR A 213 3.11 -4.96 -11.37
C TYR A 213 2.93 -6.18 -10.45
N CYS A 214 1.75 -6.81 -10.47
CA CYS A 214 1.45 -7.98 -9.65
C CYS A 214 2.34 -9.17 -10.01
N PHE A 215 2.64 -9.36 -11.30
CA PHE A 215 3.52 -10.43 -11.77
C PHE A 215 4.97 -10.27 -11.28
N PHE A 216 5.56 -9.08 -11.37
CA PHE A 216 6.91 -8.86 -10.85
C PHE A 216 6.94 -8.86 -9.33
N ALA A 217 5.92 -8.30 -8.67
CA ALA A 217 5.82 -8.32 -7.21
C ALA A 217 5.69 -9.75 -6.67
N SER A 218 4.97 -10.65 -7.36
CA SER A 218 4.89 -12.07 -6.97
C SER A 218 6.24 -12.77 -7.12
N ILE A 219 6.99 -12.54 -8.20
CA ILE A 219 8.34 -13.11 -8.36
C ILE A 219 9.27 -12.64 -7.25
N ILE A 220 9.31 -11.33 -6.98
CA ILE A 220 10.19 -10.76 -5.94
C ILE A 220 9.82 -11.30 -4.57
N SER A 221 8.53 -11.30 -4.22
CA SER A 221 8.07 -11.83 -2.93
C SER A 221 8.29 -13.34 -2.79
N ALA A 222 8.18 -14.12 -3.87
CA ALA A 222 8.54 -15.53 -3.87
C ALA A 222 10.03 -15.73 -3.54
N ILE A 223 10.91 -14.98 -4.22
CA ILE A 223 12.35 -15.03 -4.00
C ILE A 223 12.67 -14.67 -2.53
N VAL A 224 12.13 -13.54 -2.04
CA VAL A 224 12.35 -13.10 -0.66
C VAL A 224 11.81 -14.12 0.35
N SER A 225 10.62 -14.69 0.10
CA SER A 225 10.03 -15.73 0.93
C SER A 225 10.91 -16.98 0.98
N LEU A 226 11.45 -17.43 -0.15
CA LEU A 226 12.34 -18.60 -0.19
C LEU A 226 13.64 -18.39 0.60
N PHE A 227 14.17 -17.15 0.65
CA PHE A 227 15.36 -16.84 1.43
C PHE A 227 15.09 -16.68 2.92
N MET A 228 13.95 -16.09 3.30
CA MET A 228 13.62 -15.79 4.71
C MET A 228 12.88 -16.94 5.41
N ASP A 229 11.92 -17.57 4.74
CA ASP A 229 11.10 -18.64 5.30
C ASP A 229 11.71 -20.00 4.94
N ARG A 230 12.65 -20.48 5.77
CA ARG A 230 13.18 -21.86 5.66
C ARG A 230 12.16 -22.94 6.07
N ASN A 231 11.05 -22.56 6.68
CA ASN A 231 10.01 -23.48 7.15
C ASN A 231 8.85 -23.58 6.15
N LEU A 232 8.76 -24.73 5.46
CA LEU A 232 7.68 -25.03 4.49
C LEU A 232 6.27 -24.97 5.09
N ASN A 233 6.13 -25.11 6.42
CA ASN A 233 4.85 -24.97 7.11
C ASN A 233 4.26 -23.55 7.03
N ALA A 234 5.09 -22.52 6.78
CA ALA A 234 4.62 -21.15 6.56
C ALA A 234 3.87 -20.99 5.21
N TRP A 235 4.20 -21.83 4.22
CA TRP A 235 3.58 -21.86 2.90
C TRP A 235 2.25 -22.63 2.87
N LEU A 236 1.97 -23.44 3.89
CA LEU A 236 0.69 -24.13 3.99
C LEU A 236 -0.44 -23.13 4.26
N LEU A 237 -1.24 -22.86 3.23
CA LEU A 237 -2.53 -22.18 3.37
C LEU A 237 -3.47 -23.09 4.17
N GLN A 238 -3.49 -22.89 5.49
CA GLN A 238 -4.52 -23.49 6.32
C GLN A 238 -5.88 -22.89 5.94
N PRO A 239 -6.92 -23.73 5.73
CA PRO A 239 -8.25 -23.25 5.34
C PRO A 239 -8.87 -22.37 6.44
N GLY A 240 -9.53 -21.28 6.04
CA GLY A 240 -10.18 -20.34 6.95
C GLY A 240 -9.69 -18.90 6.79
N THR A 241 -9.10 -18.33 7.84
CA THR A 241 -8.72 -16.90 7.92
C THR A 241 -7.65 -16.49 6.91
N ARG A 242 -6.69 -17.37 6.62
CA ARG A 242 -5.60 -17.12 5.66
C ARG A 242 -6.12 -17.03 4.21
N LEU A 243 -6.98 -17.96 3.82
CA LEU A 243 -7.55 -18.02 2.47
C LEU A 243 -8.52 -16.85 2.21
N PHE A 244 -9.37 -16.52 3.20
CA PHE A 244 -10.22 -15.33 3.12
C PHE A 244 -9.41 -14.04 2.95
N ALA A 245 -8.28 -13.91 3.66
CA ALA A 245 -7.42 -12.74 3.54
C ALA A 245 -6.81 -12.59 2.15
N VAL A 246 -6.34 -13.70 1.57
CA VAL A 246 -5.79 -13.71 0.21
C VAL A 246 -6.89 -13.34 -0.81
N LEU A 247 -8.09 -13.92 -0.70
CA LEU A 247 -9.20 -13.57 -1.60
C LEU A 247 -9.61 -12.10 -1.48
N TYR A 248 -9.72 -11.59 -0.26
CA TYR A 248 -10.04 -10.18 -0.03
C TYR A 248 -8.98 -9.25 -0.62
N SER A 249 -7.69 -9.62 -0.53
CA SER A 249 -6.60 -8.81 -1.06
C SER A 249 -6.65 -8.54 -2.56
N VAL A 250 -7.33 -9.40 -3.33
CA VAL A 250 -7.46 -9.24 -4.79
C VAL A 250 -8.59 -8.31 -5.17
N SER A 251 -9.48 -7.97 -4.24
CA SER A 251 -10.53 -6.97 -4.46
C SER A 251 -10.05 -5.51 -4.33
N ARG A 252 -8.76 -5.30 -4.10
CA ARG A 252 -8.12 -3.98 -3.94
C ARG A 252 -7.84 -3.29 -5.28
#